data_AF-A0A8G1UBF2-F1
#
_entry.id   AF-A0A8G1UBF2-F1
#
_cell.length_a   1.000
_cell.length_b   1.000
_cell.length_c   1.000
_cell.angle_alpha   90.00
_cell.angle_beta   90.00
_cell.angle_gamma   90.00
#
_symmetry.space_group_name_H-M   'P 1'
#
loop_
_entity.id
_entity.type
_entity.pdbx_description
1 polymer ?
#
loop_
_entity_poly.entity_id
_entity_poly.type
_entity_poly.pdbx_seq_one_letter_code
_entity_poly.pdbx_strand_id
1 'polypeptide(L)'
;MLLRQDGTALLTELDGQDFDFDDGWRLSGTGTWQLTDRQGGQVVRLALTARTGVERRSPAPAAATASPAPPPAAYAWSLHVGRDRQGGVGLFFFTGDPDAGDAYVLTRAVPGP
;
A
#
# COMPACT_ATOMS: atom_id res chain seq x y z
N MET A 1 -3.82 -5.07 -6.32
CA MET A 1 -3.86 -5.85 -5.06
C MET A 1 -5.18 -6.61 -4.96
N LEU A 2 -5.16 -7.83 -4.42
CA LEU A 2 -6.35 -8.64 -4.13
C LEU A 2 -6.37 -9.02 -2.65
N LEU A 3 -7.46 -8.72 -1.95
CA LEU A 3 -7.72 -9.15 -0.58
C LEU A 3 -8.80 -10.23 -0.60
N ARG A 4 -8.50 -11.43 -0.07
CA ARG A 4 -9.42 -12.57 -0.06
C ARG A 4 -10.12 -12.69 1.29
N GLN A 5 -11.35 -13.19 1.30
CA GLN A 5 -12.15 -13.31 2.54
C GLN A 5 -11.51 -14.21 3.61
N ASP A 6 -10.63 -15.12 3.21
CA ASP A 6 -9.86 -15.99 4.11
C ASP A 6 -8.70 -15.29 4.84
N GLY A 7 -8.54 -13.98 4.65
CA GLY A 7 -7.47 -13.19 5.25
C GLY A 7 -6.15 -13.24 4.48
N THR A 8 -6.09 -13.89 3.31
CA THR A 8 -4.91 -13.87 2.44
C THR A 8 -4.95 -12.70 1.45
N ALA A 9 -3.77 -12.26 1.02
CA ALA A 9 -3.62 -11.15 0.08
C ALA A 9 -2.59 -11.46 -1.01
N LEU A 10 -2.83 -10.93 -2.20
CA LEU A 10 -1.87 -10.85 -3.29
C LEU A 10 -1.56 -9.38 -3.59
N LEU A 11 -0.28 -9.05 -3.53
CA LEU A 11 0.26 -7.72 -3.72
C LEU A 11 1.04 -7.67 -5.04
N THR A 12 0.81 -6.62 -5.80
CA THR A 12 1.48 -6.38 -7.09
C THR A 12 1.85 -4.92 -7.13
N GLU A 13 3.15 -4.66 -7.21
CA GLU A 13 3.76 -3.33 -7.31
C GLU A 13 3.18 -2.31 -6.32
N LEU A 14 2.86 -2.75 -5.10
CA LEU A 14 2.31 -1.85 -4.10
C LEU A 14 3.42 -0.92 -3.59
N ASP A 15 3.20 0.38 -3.74
CA ASP A 15 4.16 1.40 -3.31
C ASP A 15 4.42 1.33 -1.80
N GLY A 16 5.65 1.63 -1.39
CA GLY A 16 6.00 1.85 0.02
C GLY A 16 5.18 2.98 0.65
N GLN A 17 5.05 2.97 1.97
CA GLN A 17 4.54 4.08 2.78
C GLN A 17 5.71 4.97 3.21
N ASP A 18 5.41 6.23 3.54
CA ASP A 18 6.35 7.17 4.14
C ASP A 18 7.69 7.24 3.36
N PHE A 19 8.84 7.11 4.03
CA PHE A 19 10.16 7.19 3.40
C PHE A 19 10.41 6.11 2.33
N ASP A 20 9.79 4.93 2.43
CA ASP A 20 9.94 3.89 1.40
C ASP A 20 9.26 4.29 0.08
N PHE A 21 8.26 5.18 0.15
CA PHE A 21 7.69 5.80 -1.05
C PHE A 21 8.69 6.74 -1.73
N ASP A 22 9.41 7.54 -0.95
CA ASP A 22 10.40 8.50 -1.45
C ASP A 22 11.60 7.77 -2.06
N ASP A 23 12.00 6.65 -1.44
CA ASP A 23 12.95 5.70 -2.01
C ASP A 23 12.40 4.99 -3.26
N GLY A 24 11.14 5.22 -3.61
CA GLY A 24 10.50 4.72 -4.83
C GLY A 24 10.24 3.23 -4.82
N TRP A 25 10.23 2.56 -3.66
CA TRP A 25 10.06 1.11 -3.58
C TRP A 25 8.65 0.68 -3.95
N ARG A 26 8.57 -0.40 -4.72
CA ARG A 26 7.35 -1.14 -5.06
C ARG A 26 7.53 -2.61 -4.73
N LEU A 27 6.58 -3.18 -3.98
CA LEU A 27 6.67 -4.54 -3.47
C LEU A 27 5.55 -5.43 -4.04
N SER A 28 5.94 -6.63 -4.46
CA SER A 28 5.04 -7.68 -4.93
C SER A 28 5.21 -8.93 -4.06
N GLY A 29 4.12 -9.66 -3.83
CA GLY A 29 4.18 -10.91 -3.07
C GLY A 29 2.85 -11.36 -2.51
N THR A 30 2.92 -12.32 -1.60
CA THR A 30 1.76 -12.80 -0.83
C THR A 30 1.80 -12.24 0.58
N GLY A 31 0.62 -12.09 1.16
CA GLY A 31 0.46 -11.51 2.46
C GLY A 31 -0.79 -11.97 3.19
N THR A 32 -0.98 -11.42 4.37
CA THR A 32 -2.22 -11.55 5.15
C THR A 32 -2.81 -10.19 5.40
N TRP A 33 -4.14 -10.11 5.50
CA TRP A 33 -4.83 -8.88 5.85
C TRP A 33 -5.89 -9.10 6.91
N GLN A 34 -6.21 -8.04 7.64
CA GLN A 34 -7.30 -8.00 8.60
C GLN A 34 -7.93 -6.60 8.61
N LEU A 35 -9.25 -6.55 8.82
CA LEU A 35 -9.95 -5.31 9.11
C LEU A 35 -9.88 -5.06 10.63
N THR A 36 -9.45 -3.88 11.02
CA THR A 36 -9.37 -3.47 12.41
C THR A 36 -10.16 -2.20 12.62
N ASP A 37 -10.88 -2.13 13.73
CA ASP A 37 -11.49 -0.89 14.20
C ASP A 37 -10.46 -0.17 15.08
N ARG A 38 -10.03 1.02 14.69
CA ARG A 38 -9.20 1.92 15.52
C ARG A 38 -9.92 3.25 15.71
N GLN A 39 -9.47 4.03 16.70
CA GLN A 39 -9.87 5.44 16.79
C GLN A 39 -9.50 6.14 15.48
N GLY A 40 -10.50 6.74 14.81
CA GLY A 40 -10.38 7.31 13.47
C GLY A 40 -11.02 6.49 12.33
N GLY A 41 -11.55 5.30 12.62
CA GLY A 41 -12.34 4.50 11.67
C GLY A 41 -11.76 3.12 11.37
N GLN A 42 -12.31 2.49 10.32
CA GLN A 42 -11.88 1.19 9.86
C GLN A 42 -10.53 1.26 9.12
N VAL A 43 -9.60 0.40 9.52
CA VAL A 43 -8.27 0.29 8.92
C VAL A 43 -8.02 -1.17 8.52
N VAL A 44 -7.65 -1.40 7.27
CA VAL A 44 -7.12 -2.67 6.79
C VAL A 44 -5.62 -2.70 7.09
N ARG A 45 -5.21 -3.68 7.90
CA ARG A 45 -3.79 -3.99 8.15
C ARG A 45 -3.37 -5.08 7.18
N LEU A 46 -2.41 -4.78 6.34
CA LEU A 46 -1.85 -5.70 5.36
C LEU A 46 -0.40 -6.00 5.72
N ALA A 47 0.00 -7.26 5.74
CA ALA A 47 1.38 -7.67 5.98
C ALA A 47 1.89 -8.51 4.81
N LEU A 48 3.04 -8.15 4.26
CA LEU A 48 3.77 -8.97 3.28
C LEU A 48 4.44 -10.14 4.01
N THR A 49 4.01 -11.37 3.71
CA THR A 49 4.56 -12.58 4.33
C THR A 49 5.60 -13.26 3.47
N ALA A 50 5.45 -13.20 2.14
CA ALA A 50 6.46 -13.68 1.21
C ALA A 50 6.58 -12.74 0.00
N ARG A 51 7.74 -12.09 -0.11
CA ARG A 51 8.08 -11.19 -1.21
C ARG A 51 8.45 -11.98 -2.46
N THR A 52 7.79 -11.67 -3.57
CA THR A 52 8.07 -12.29 -4.88
C THR A 52 8.63 -11.31 -5.90
N GLY A 53 8.59 -10.00 -5.62
CA GLY A 53 9.16 -8.98 -6.50
C GLY A 53 9.46 -7.68 -5.77
N VAL A 54 10.46 -6.98 -6.27
CA VAL A 54 10.84 -5.63 -5.85
C VAL A 54 11.10 -4.82 -7.11
N GLU A 55 10.46 -3.66 -7.20
CA GLU A 55 10.64 -2.71 -8.29
C GLU A 55 10.87 -1.30 -7.74
N ARG A 56 11.32 -0.41 -8.63
CA ARG A 56 11.55 1.00 -8.32
C ARG A 56 10.74 1.89 -9.25
N ARG A 57 9.98 2.84 -8.70
CA ARG A 57 9.17 3.78 -9.46
C ARG A 57 10.06 4.69 -10.32
N SER A 58 9.64 4.94 -11.56
CA SER A 58 10.27 5.92 -12.47
C SER A 58 9.36 7.15 -12.65
N PRO A 59 9.89 8.40 -12.70
CA PRO A 59 11.21 8.79 -12.22
C PRO A 59 11.16 8.87 -10.68
N ALA A 60 12.00 8.11 -9.98
CA ALA A 60 12.25 8.42 -8.58
C ALA A 60 12.72 9.88 -8.52
N PRO A 61 12.16 10.73 -7.62
CA PRO A 61 12.67 12.09 -7.43
C PRO A 61 14.18 12.04 -7.26
N ALA A 62 14.87 12.99 -7.89
CA ALA A 62 16.32 13.07 -7.95
C ALA A 62 16.96 13.42 -6.59
N ALA A 63 16.68 12.64 -5.54
CA ALA A 63 17.54 12.52 -4.37
C ALA A 63 18.80 11.71 -4.78
N ALA A 64 19.55 12.29 -5.71
CA ALA A 64 20.89 11.85 -6.05
C ALA A 64 21.78 12.09 -4.82
N THR A 65 22.23 11.01 -4.16
CA THR A 65 23.61 10.81 -3.66
C THR A 65 23.75 9.57 -2.77
N ALA A 66 22.68 8.98 -2.25
CA ALA A 66 22.75 7.73 -1.49
C ALA A 66 22.31 6.55 -2.36
N SER A 67 23.05 5.44 -2.28
CA SER A 67 22.52 4.14 -2.73
C SER A 67 21.27 3.87 -1.90
N PRO A 68 20.11 3.59 -2.52
CA PRO A 68 18.88 3.40 -1.77
C PRO A 68 19.04 2.23 -0.80
N ALA A 69 18.46 2.37 0.40
CA ALA A 69 18.51 1.32 1.42
C ALA A 69 17.95 0.01 0.85
N PRO A 70 18.46 -1.17 1.25
CA PRO A 70 17.94 -2.44 0.74
C PRO A 70 16.43 -2.55 1.00
N PRO A 71 15.66 -3.18 0.09
CA PRO A 71 14.22 -3.25 0.23
C PRO A 71 13.86 -4.05 1.50
N PRO A 72 12.90 -3.57 2.30
CA PRO A 72 12.56 -4.16 3.58
C PRO A 72 12.14 -5.64 3.43
N ALA A 73 12.70 -6.49 4.30
CA ALA A 73 12.46 -7.94 4.27
C ALA A 73 11.05 -8.32 4.73
N ALA A 74 10.46 -7.51 5.62
CA ALA A 74 9.08 -7.58 6.05
C ALA A 74 8.45 -6.20 5.87
N TYR A 75 7.20 -6.15 5.43
CA TYR A 75 6.51 -4.89 5.19
C TYR A 75 5.05 -4.97 5.60
N ALA A 76 4.51 -3.88 6.13
CA ALA A 76 3.11 -3.79 6.45
C ALA A 76 2.54 -2.45 6.01
N TRP A 77 1.31 -2.46 5.51
CA TRP A 77 0.56 -1.27 5.15
C TRP A 77 -0.62 -1.06 6.09
N SER A 78 -0.89 0.20 6.39
CA SER A 78 -2.16 0.64 6.98
C SER A 78 -2.98 1.31 5.90
N LEU A 79 -4.08 0.67 5.49
CA LEU A 79 -5.00 1.20 4.50
C LEU A 79 -6.28 1.67 5.19
N HIS A 80 -6.66 2.92 4.96
CA HIS A 80 -7.89 3.50 5.45
C HIS A 80 -9.07 3.14 4.54
N VAL A 81 -10.25 2.97 5.14
CA VAL A 81 -11.49 2.74 4.40
C VAL A 81 -12.23 4.06 4.24
N GLY A 82 -12.35 4.53 3.00
CA GLY A 82 -13.09 5.74 2.64
C GLY A 82 -14.41 5.41 1.96
N ARG A 83 -15.36 6.34 2.05
CA ARG A 83 -16.57 6.33 1.22
C ARG A 83 -16.57 7.55 0.31
N ASP A 84 -16.84 7.34 -0.96
CA ASP A 84 -17.07 8.45 -1.88
C ASP A 84 -18.47 9.08 -1.70
N ARG A 85 -18.74 10.16 -2.44
CA ARG A 85 -20.04 10.87 -2.38
C ARG A 85 -21.23 10.04 -2.84
N GLN A 86 -20.99 8.95 -3.56
CA GLN A 86 -21.99 8.02 -4.09
C GLN A 86 -22.18 6.80 -3.17
N GLY A 87 -21.42 6.73 -2.07
CA GLY A 87 -21.44 5.62 -1.12
C GLY A 87 -20.55 4.43 -1.50
N GLY A 88 -19.75 4.55 -2.56
CA GLY A 88 -18.75 3.57 -2.94
C GLY A 88 -17.64 3.46 -1.90
N VAL A 89 -17.23 2.24 -1.56
CA VAL A 89 -16.16 1.98 -0.59
C VAL A 89 -14.82 1.81 -1.31
N GLY A 90 -13.84 2.62 -0.93
CA GLY A 90 -12.46 2.55 -1.44
C GLY A 90 -11.46 2.39 -0.30
N LEU A 91 -10.32 1.75 -0.60
CA LEU A 91 -9.17 1.74 0.29
C LEU A 91 -8.24 2.89 -0.11
N PHE A 92 -7.57 3.52 0.85
CA PHE A 92 -6.55 4.51 0.53
C PHE A 92 -5.44 4.49 1.56
N PHE A 93 -4.25 4.94 1.17
CA PHE A 93 -3.16 5.20 2.10
C PHE A 93 -2.42 6.45 1.67
N PHE A 94 -1.78 7.08 2.64
CA PHE A 94 -0.95 8.24 2.41
C PHE A 94 0.47 7.76 2.07
N THR A 95 1.07 8.44 1.12
CA THR A 95 2.43 8.19 0.67
C THR A 95 3.23 9.48 0.82
N GLY A 96 4.37 9.44 1.51
CA GLY A 96 5.18 10.63 1.76
C GLY A 96 4.86 11.31 3.09
N ASP A 97 5.36 12.54 3.25
CA ASP A 97 5.16 13.36 4.45
C ASP A 97 3.65 13.62 4.68
N PRO A 98 3.09 13.29 5.86
CA PRO A 98 1.69 13.59 6.18
C PRO A 98 1.34 15.09 6.08
N ASP A 99 2.33 15.99 6.12
CA ASP A 99 2.16 17.43 5.90
C ASP A 99 2.16 17.83 4.40
N ALA A 100 2.63 16.96 3.49
CA ALA A 100 2.72 17.21 2.05
C ALA A 100 1.60 16.50 1.23
N GLY A 101 0.94 15.49 1.79
CA GLY A 101 -0.45 15.15 1.45
C GLY A 101 -0.73 14.39 0.15
N ASP A 102 0.19 13.55 -0.34
CA ASP A 102 -0.14 12.64 -1.46
C ASP A 102 -0.92 11.42 -0.93
N ALA A 103 -2.18 11.31 -1.35
CA ALA A 103 -3.06 10.18 -1.02
C ALA A 103 -3.29 9.30 -2.24
N TYR A 104 -2.93 8.02 -2.15
CA TYR A 104 -3.22 7.02 -3.18
C TYR A 104 -4.48 6.24 -2.82
N VAL A 105 -5.46 6.28 -3.71
CA VAL A 105 -6.72 5.53 -3.56
C VAL A 105 -6.61 4.21 -4.34
N LEU A 106 -6.77 3.10 -3.63
CA LEU A 106 -6.93 1.76 -4.17
C LEU A 106 -8.42 1.42 -4.23
N THR A 107 -8.95 1.25 -5.43
CA THR A 107 -10.35 0.84 -5.63
C THR A 107 -10.47 -0.68 -5.78
N ARG A 108 -11.61 -1.23 -5.36
CA ARG A 108 -11.92 -2.64 -5.55
C ARG A 108 -12.05 -2.93 -7.05
N ALA A 109 -11.35 -3.95 -7.55
CA ALA A 109 -11.65 -4.48 -8.88
C ALA A 109 -13.11 -4.98 -8.88
N VAL A 110 -13.95 -4.45 -9.76
CA VAL A 110 -15.27 -5.00 -9.99
C VAL A 110 -15.07 -6.29 -10.78
N PRO A 111 -15.49 -7.47 -10.29
CA PRO A 111 -15.50 -8.66 -11.12
C PRO A 111 -16.34 -8.35 -12.36
N GLY A 112 -15.80 -8.61 -13.55
CA GLY A 112 -16.58 -8.55 -14.78
C GLY A 112 -17.79 -9.51 -14.69
N PRO A 113 -18.86 -9.24 -15.46
CA PRO A 113 -20.08 -10.06 -15.45
C PRO A 113 -19.81 -11.54 -15.76
#